data_AF-A0A9N9CT66-F1
#
_entry.id   AF-A0A9N9CT66-F1
#
_cell.length_a   1.000
_cell.length_b   1.000
_cell.length_c   1.000
_cell.angle_alpha   90.00
_cell.angle_beta   90.00
_cell.angle_gamma   90.00
#
_symmetry.space_group_name_H-M   'P 1'
#
loop_
_entity.id
_entity.type
_entity.pdbx_description
1 polymer ?
#
loop_
_entity_poly.entity_id
_entity_poly.type
_entity_poly.pdbx_seq_one_letter_code
_entity_poly.pdbx_strand_id
1 'polypeptide(L)'
;WTRGYSSNNDVGYMNESELSELSDNKVLLLQTDLLQRTMMSLVERKDKELERKDKELESKNKELLSLMESKDKEMFSLMKSKEKEMLSLMESKEKEKLSLMESKEKEKLSLMESKEKEHKKELSSLTNEFNEVKNLVENRTQSLLQMKNMVNVRGALEFIRAQILKKDKSIVFTEPIDKALMRLSQDKDFIKILKKACEDNGLRYDDVQHCIRGLYHSASKHFHGHEPQIVIDSRSWTSNEVFVLGIIFRHFKIPFSYCNGDGQPDYYPYKL
;
A
#
# COMPACT_ATOMS: atom_id res chain seq x y z
N TRP A 1 -37.91 23.75 -80.51
CA TRP A 1 -39.07 24.27 -81.24
C TRP A 1 -39.44 25.62 -80.65
N THR A 2 -38.97 26.72 -81.26
CA THR A 2 -39.59 28.06 -81.17
C THR A 2 -39.03 28.95 -82.28
N ARG A 3 -39.97 29.58 -83.00
CA ARG A 3 -39.94 30.62 -84.05
C ARG A 3 -38.78 31.63 -83.88
N GLY A 4 -38.10 32.14 -84.90
CA GLY A 4 -38.59 32.63 -86.19
C GLY A 4 -38.90 34.13 -86.11
N TYR A 5 -37.92 35.00 -86.41
CA TYR A 5 -38.15 36.40 -86.78
C TYR A 5 -37.16 36.83 -87.85
N SER A 6 -37.71 36.95 -89.06
CA SER A 6 -37.23 37.74 -90.17
C SER A 6 -37.48 39.22 -89.87
N SER A 7 -36.51 40.09 -90.12
CA SER A 7 -36.76 41.51 -90.30
C SER A 7 -35.87 42.02 -91.43
N ASN A 8 -36.51 42.22 -92.57
CA ASN A 8 -36.06 43.09 -93.64
C ASN A 8 -35.69 44.46 -93.07
N ASN A 9 -34.52 44.99 -93.42
CA ASN A 9 -34.28 46.42 -93.42
C ASN A 9 -34.02 46.84 -94.87
N ASP A 10 -35.09 47.34 -95.47
CA ASP A 10 -35.11 48.11 -96.71
C ASP A 10 -34.35 49.42 -96.44
N VAL A 11 -33.15 49.56 -97.02
CA VAL A 11 -32.38 50.80 -96.95
C VAL A 11 -32.80 51.66 -98.14
N GLY A 12 -33.88 52.42 -97.94
CA GLY A 12 -34.30 53.47 -98.87
C GLY A 12 -33.25 54.58 -98.90
N TYR A 13 -32.54 54.69 -100.02
CA TYR A 13 -31.71 55.85 -100.34
C TYR A 13 -32.61 57.07 -100.51
N MET A 14 -32.50 58.04 -99.59
CA MET A 14 -33.09 59.36 -99.73
C MET A 14 -32.19 60.24 -100.61
N ASN A 15 -32.83 60.89 -101.57
CA ASN A 15 -32.27 61.85 -102.54
C ASN A 15 -31.63 63.06 -101.84
N GLU A 16 -30.47 63.49 -102.33
CA GLU A 16 -29.64 64.60 -101.84
C GLU A 16 -30.19 66.03 -102.10
N SER A 17 -31.46 66.20 -102.51
CA SER A 17 -31.94 67.47 -103.09
C SER A 17 -33.08 68.19 -102.35
N GLU A 18 -33.30 67.93 -101.05
CA GLU A 18 -34.32 68.64 -100.24
C GLU A 18 -33.83 68.99 -98.82
N LEU A 19 -32.58 69.47 -98.69
CA LEU A 19 -31.95 69.83 -97.41
C LEU A 19 -31.72 71.34 -97.22
N SER A 20 -32.40 72.21 -97.99
CA SER A 20 -32.07 73.65 -98.03
C SER A 20 -32.99 74.62 -97.29
N GLU A 21 -34.08 74.20 -96.62
CA GLU A 21 -34.92 75.13 -95.84
C GLU A 21 -35.58 74.48 -94.60
N LEU A 22 -34.77 74.03 -93.63
CA LEU A 22 -35.26 73.61 -92.30
C LEU A 22 -34.52 74.42 -91.22
N SER A 23 -35.25 75.30 -90.52
CA SER A 23 -34.67 76.17 -89.47
C SER A 23 -33.98 75.33 -88.38
N ASP A 24 -32.80 75.79 -87.94
CA ASP A 24 -31.86 75.12 -87.03
C ASP A 24 -32.49 74.39 -85.82
N ASN A 25 -33.62 74.87 -85.29
CA ASN A 25 -34.34 74.23 -84.17
C ASN A 25 -34.88 72.82 -84.45
N LYS A 26 -35.25 72.48 -85.70
CA LYS A 26 -35.83 71.16 -86.04
C LYS A 26 -34.76 70.08 -86.20
N VAL A 27 -33.59 70.47 -86.70
CA VAL A 27 -32.40 69.59 -86.82
C VAL A 27 -31.89 69.24 -85.42
N LEU A 28 -31.85 70.21 -84.52
CA LEU A 28 -31.43 70.02 -83.12
C LEU A 28 -32.38 69.06 -82.37
N LEU A 29 -33.69 69.17 -82.60
CA LEU A 29 -34.69 68.28 -82.00
C LEU A 29 -34.55 66.82 -82.48
N LEU A 30 -34.33 66.60 -83.78
CA LEU A 30 -34.11 65.27 -84.35
C LEU A 30 -32.79 64.65 -83.88
N GLN A 31 -31.73 65.46 -83.74
CA GLN A 31 -30.47 65.01 -83.14
C GLN A 31 -30.66 64.58 -81.68
N THR A 32 -31.40 65.35 -80.87
CA THR A 32 -31.68 64.97 -79.47
C THR A 32 -32.50 63.69 -79.35
N ASP A 33 -33.50 63.48 -80.22
CA ASP A 33 -34.34 62.27 -80.20
C ASP A 33 -33.54 61.02 -80.62
N LEU A 34 -32.66 61.16 -81.62
CA LEU A 34 -31.73 60.08 -82.02
C LEU A 34 -30.75 59.75 -80.89
N LEU A 35 -30.24 60.76 -80.19
CA LEU A 35 -29.34 60.62 -79.04
C LEU A 35 -30.06 59.94 -77.86
N GLN A 36 -31.32 60.31 -77.58
CA GLN A 36 -32.14 59.66 -76.57
C GLN A 36 -32.44 58.19 -76.90
N ARG A 37 -32.80 57.87 -78.14
CA ARG A 37 -33.04 56.48 -78.56
C ARG A 37 -31.76 55.63 -78.49
N THR A 38 -30.62 56.17 -78.92
CA THR A 38 -29.34 55.47 -78.81
C THR A 38 -28.95 55.25 -77.36
N MET A 39 -29.10 56.25 -76.49
CA MET A 39 -28.91 56.12 -75.04
C MET A 39 -29.84 55.07 -74.42
N MET A 40 -31.15 55.09 -74.72
CA MET A 40 -32.10 54.07 -74.26
C MET A 40 -31.69 52.66 -74.69
N SER A 41 -31.29 52.49 -75.96
CA SER A 41 -30.86 51.18 -76.47
C SER A 41 -29.57 50.67 -75.81
N LEU A 42 -28.71 51.58 -75.34
CA LEU A 42 -27.49 51.25 -74.59
C LEU A 42 -27.83 50.88 -73.15
N VAL A 43 -28.74 51.61 -72.51
CA VAL A 43 -29.24 51.31 -71.16
C VAL A 43 -29.91 49.93 -71.15
N GLU A 44 -30.84 49.64 -72.06
CA GLU A 44 -31.47 48.31 -72.14
C GLU A 44 -30.46 47.19 -72.38
N ARG A 45 -29.43 47.43 -73.20
CA ARG A 45 -28.36 46.45 -73.42
C ARG A 45 -27.55 46.22 -72.15
N LYS A 46 -27.26 47.27 -71.40
CA LYS A 46 -26.53 47.18 -70.13
C LYS A 46 -27.36 46.50 -69.05
N ASP A 47 -28.65 46.78 -68.96
CA ASP A 47 -29.56 46.12 -68.01
C ASP A 47 -29.67 44.63 -68.32
N LYS A 48 -29.82 44.25 -69.59
CA LYS A 48 -29.82 42.84 -70.01
C LYS A 48 -28.49 42.14 -69.74
N GLU A 49 -27.36 42.85 -69.89
CA GLU A 49 -26.03 42.32 -69.56
C GLU A 49 -25.90 42.10 -68.04
N LEU A 50 -26.40 43.03 -67.24
CA LEU A 50 -26.36 42.98 -65.78
C LEU A 50 -27.24 41.84 -65.25
N GLU A 51 -28.47 41.71 -65.76
CA GLU A 51 -29.39 40.62 -65.39
C GLU A 51 -28.84 39.23 -65.76
N ARG A 52 -28.10 39.13 -66.88
CA ARG A 52 -27.39 37.88 -67.24
C ARG A 52 -26.27 37.56 -66.25
N LYS A 53 -25.48 38.57 -65.86
CA LYS A 53 -24.40 38.39 -64.87
C LYS A 53 -24.96 37.99 -63.51
N ASP A 54 -26.08 38.57 -63.09
CA ASP A 54 -26.73 38.21 -61.83
C ASP A 54 -27.22 36.76 -61.84
N LYS A 55 -27.86 36.32 -62.93
CA LYS A 55 -28.29 34.91 -63.08
C LYS A 55 -27.11 33.94 -63.09
N GLU A 56 -26.01 34.30 -63.75
CA GLU A 56 -24.79 33.50 -63.76
C GLU A 56 -24.16 33.40 -62.37
N LEU A 57 -24.11 34.53 -61.65
CA LEU A 57 -23.59 34.61 -60.29
C LEU A 57 -24.45 33.81 -59.30
N GLU A 58 -25.77 33.86 -59.46
CA GLU A 58 -26.71 33.07 -58.65
C GLU A 58 -26.54 31.56 -58.92
N SER A 59 -26.35 31.16 -60.19
CA SER A 59 -26.08 29.76 -60.55
C SER A 59 -24.77 29.26 -59.93
N LYS A 60 -23.69 30.06 -60.04
CA LYS A 60 -22.38 29.74 -59.45
C LYS A 60 -22.45 29.63 -57.92
N ASN A 61 -23.21 30.51 -57.26
CA ASN A 61 -23.40 30.45 -55.82
C ASN A 61 -24.17 29.19 -55.39
N LYS A 62 -25.19 28.76 -56.15
CA LYS A 62 -25.92 27.51 -55.88
C LYS A 62 -25.01 26.28 -56.02
N GLU A 63 -24.21 26.23 -57.07
CA GLU A 63 -23.22 25.16 -57.26
C GLU A 63 -22.20 25.13 -56.11
N LEU A 64 -21.65 26.29 -55.73
CA LEU A 64 -20.72 26.41 -54.61
C LEU A 64 -21.34 25.90 -53.30
N LEU A 65 -22.59 26.26 -53.00
CA LEU A 65 -23.29 25.81 -51.81
C LEU A 65 -23.45 24.28 -51.81
N SER A 66 -23.89 23.70 -52.92
CA SER A 66 -24.06 22.25 -53.04
C SER A 66 -22.75 21.48 -52.87
N LEU A 67 -21.64 22.06 -53.34
CA LEU A 67 -20.30 21.49 -53.19
C LEU A 67 -19.80 21.59 -51.75
N MET A 68 -20.10 22.69 -51.04
CA MET A 68 -19.79 22.83 -49.62
C MET A 68 -20.57 21.81 -48.79
N GLU A 69 -21.88 21.67 -49.02
CA GLU A 69 -22.71 20.70 -48.30
C GLU A 69 -22.27 19.25 -48.51
N SER A 70 -21.84 18.89 -49.73
CA SER A 70 -21.34 17.53 -49.99
C SER A 70 -20.01 17.28 -49.28
N LYS A 71 -19.09 18.25 -49.30
CA LYS A 71 -17.81 18.15 -48.57
C LYS A 71 -18.01 18.10 -47.06
N ASP A 72 -18.94 18.85 -46.51
CA ASP A 72 -19.24 18.82 -45.07
C ASP A 72 -19.78 17.45 -44.65
N LYS A 73 -20.67 16.85 -45.46
CA LYS A 73 -21.18 15.48 -45.22
C LYS A 73 -20.07 14.44 -45.27
N GLU A 74 -19.19 14.52 -46.27
CA GLU A 74 -18.04 13.61 -46.37
C GLU A 74 -17.10 13.75 -45.17
N MET A 75 -16.74 14.99 -44.80
CA MET A 75 -15.88 15.28 -43.66
C MET A 75 -16.48 14.75 -42.35
N PHE A 76 -17.79 14.93 -42.16
CA PHE A 76 -18.49 14.42 -40.98
C PHE A 76 -18.50 12.88 -40.92
N SER A 77 -18.71 12.22 -42.07
CA SER A 77 -18.69 10.75 -42.14
C SER A 77 -17.30 10.18 -41.79
N LEU A 78 -16.23 10.83 -42.28
CA LEU A 78 -14.85 10.47 -42.00
C LEU A 78 -14.48 10.71 -40.53
N MET A 79 -14.94 11.82 -39.95
CA MET A 79 -14.72 12.12 -38.53
C MET A 79 -15.37 11.06 -37.64
N LYS A 80 -16.62 10.67 -37.96
CA LYS A 80 -17.36 9.65 -37.22
C LYS A 80 -16.73 8.25 -37.34
N SER A 81 -16.16 7.90 -38.49
CA SER A 81 -15.46 6.61 -38.64
C SER A 81 -14.17 6.57 -37.83
N LYS A 82 -13.37 7.65 -37.88
CA LYS A 82 -12.13 7.76 -37.10
C LYS A 82 -12.38 7.75 -35.59
N GLU A 83 -13.45 8.40 -35.13
CA GLU A 83 -13.83 8.39 -33.73
C GLU A 83 -14.15 6.97 -33.24
N LYS A 84 -14.89 6.18 -34.03
CA LYS A 84 -15.19 4.77 -33.71
C LYS A 84 -13.93 3.91 -33.65
N GLU A 85 -13.01 4.07 -34.60
CA GLU A 85 -11.74 3.34 -34.61
C GLU A 85 -10.87 3.70 -33.40
N MET A 86 -10.84 4.98 -33.03
CA MET A 86 -10.10 5.44 -31.86
C MET A 86 -10.67 4.85 -30.56
N LEU A 87 -12.01 4.78 -30.44
CA LEU A 87 -12.66 4.17 -29.29
C LEU A 87 -12.39 2.66 -29.18
N SER A 88 -12.48 1.92 -30.29
CA SER A 88 -12.20 0.47 -30.26
C SER A 88 -10.74 0.16 -29.93
N LEU A 89 -9.81 0.99 -30.41
CA LEU A 89 -8.40 0.89 -30.06
C LEU A 89 -8.16 1.20 -28.58
N MET A 90 -8.88 2.17 -28.01
CA MET A 90 -8.78 2.51 -26.59
C MET A 90 -9.29 1.36 -25.71
N GLU A 91 -10.46 0.80 -26.02
CA GLU A 91 -11.02 -0.34 -25.28
C GLU A 91 -10.13 -1.58 -25.32
N SER A 92 -9.54 -1.89 -26.47
CA SER A 92 -8.64 -3.05 -26.60
C SER A 92 -7.36 -2.89 -25.78
N LYS A 93 -6.74 -1.70 -25.82
CA LYS A 93 -5.56 -1.40 -24.98
C LYS A 93 -5.87 -1.44 -23.49
N GLU A 94 -7.06 -1.00 -23.09
CA GLU A 94 -7.47 -1.02 -21.69
C GLU A 94 -7.69 -2.45 -21.18
N LYS A 95 -8.32 -3.32 -21.99
CA LYS A 95 -8.45 -4.76 -21.70
C LYS A 95 -7.10 -5.46 -21.58
N GLU A 96 -6.17 -5.17 -22.50
CA GLU A 96 -4.82 -5.75 -22.45
C GLU A 96 -4.10 -5.33 -21.16
N LYS A 97 -4.14 -4.03 -20.82
CA LYS A 97 -3.55 -3.50 -19.60
C LYS A 97 -4.12 -4.15 -18.34
N LEU A 98 -5.45 -4.36 -18.28
CA LEU A 98 -6.10 -5.06 -17.18
C LEU A 98 -5.63 -6.50 -17.06
N SER A 99 -5.58 -7.25 -18.17
CA SER A 99 -5.11 -8.64 -18.16
C SER A 99 -3.66 -8.80 -17.70
N LEU A 100 -2.79 -7.85 -18.08
CA LEU A 100 -1.41 -7.81 -17.64
C LEU A 100 -1.28 -7.47 -16.15
N MET A 101 -2.17 -6.63 -15.62
CA MET A 101 -2.20 -6.28 -14.21
C MET A 101 -2.62 -7.49 -13.36
N GLU A 102 -3.69 -8.17 -13.76
CA GLU A 102 -4.17 -9.37 -13.06
C GLU A 102 -3.14 -10.51 -13.05
N SER A 103 -2.41 -10.73 -14.15
CA SER A 103 -1.38 -11.78 -14.20
C SER A 103 -0.21 -11.48 -13.27
N LYS A 104 0.28 -10.23 -13.25
CA LYS A 104 1.33 -9.78 -12.33
C LYS A 104 0.91 -9.88 -10.87
N GLU A 105 -0.35 -9.57 -10.57
CA GLU A 105 -0.88 -9.66 -9.22
C GLU A 105 -0.97 -11.11 -8.73
N LYS A 106 -1.43 -12.04 -9.58
CA LYS A 106 -1.43 -13.48 -9.29
C LYS A 106 -0.04 -14.04 -9.04
N GLU A 107 0.94 -13.65 -9.86
CA GLU A 107 2.33 -14.07 -9.70
C GLU A 107 2.91 -13.59 -8.37
N LYS A 108 2.71 -12.30 -8.05
CA LYS A 108 3.13 -11.69 -6.78
C LYS A 108 2.50 -12.40 -5.59
N LEU A 109 1.22 -12.77 -5.68
CA LEU A 109 0.52 -13.49 -4.61
C LEU A 109 1.13 -14.88 -4.38
N SER A 110 1.39 -15.64 -5.45
CA SER A 110 2.00 -16.98 -5.34
C SER A 110 3.41 -16.94 -4.74
N LEU A 111 4.19 -15.90 -5.07
CA LEU A 111 5.54 -15.71 -4.54
C LEU A 111 5.50 -15.35 -3.05
N MET A 112 4.47 -14.62 -2.61
CA MET A 112 4.28 -14.30 -1.20
C MET A 112 3.92 -15.55 -0.38
N GLU A 113 2.99 -16.37 -0.88
CA GLU A 113 2.59 -17.61 -0.21
C GLU A 113 3.73 -18.63 -0.09
N SER A 114 4.60 -18.74 -1.11
CA SER A 114 5.74 -19.65 -1.07
C SER A 114 6.75 -19.24 0.00
N LYS A 115 7.08 -17.95 0.07
CA LYS A 115 7.98 -17.38 1.09
C LYS A 115 7.42 -17.53 2.50
N GLU A 116 6.11 -17.33 2.68
CA GLU A 116 5.47 -17.52 3.99
C GLU A 116 5.55 -18.98 4.46
N LYS A 117 5.33 -19.94 3.55
CA LYS A 117 5.48 -21.37 3.86
C LYS A 117 6.92 -21.74 4.22
N GLU A 118 7.90 -21.14 3.56
CA GLU A 118 9.33 -21.34 3.86
C GLU A 118 9.69 -20.81 5.24
N HIS A 119 9.36 -19.54 5.53
CA HIS A 119 9.59 -18.93 6.84
C HIS A 119 8.91 -19.71 7.97
N LYS A 120 7.70 -20.23 7.76
CA LYS A 120 7.00 -21.05 8.76
C LYS A 120 7.76 -22.35 9.06
N LYS A 121 8.38 -22.98 8.06
CA LYS A 121 9.20 -24.18 8.25
C LYS A 121 10.49 -23.87 9.00
N GLU A 122 11.18 -22.79 8.63
CA GLU A 122 12.39 -22.35 9.32
C GLU A 122 12.13 -22.08 10.81
N LEU A 123 11.03 -21.36 11.10
CA LEU A 123 10.66 -21.00 12.46
C LEU A 123 10.29 -22.23 13.32
N SER A 124 9.65 -23.23 12.70
CA SER A 124 9.38 -24.53 13.34
C SER A 124 10.67 -25.29 13.65
N SER A 125 11.62 -25.35 12.71
CA SER A 125 12.93 -25.99 12.91
C SER A 125 13.71 -25.33 14.05
N LEU A 126 13.81 -24.01 14.02
CA LEU A 126 14.53 -23.24 15.03
C LEU A 126 13.90 -23.41 16.44
N THR A 127 12.57 -23.51 16.51
CA THR A 127 11.87 -23.77 17.77
C THR A 127 12.23 -25.15 18.34
N ASN A 128 12.34 -26.16 17.48
CA ASN A 128 12.74 -27.51 17.91
C ASN A 128 14.19 -27.53 18.41
N GLU A 129 15.12 -26.95 17.66
CA GLU A 129 16.53 -26.83 18.06
C GLU A 129 16.68 -26.09 19.39
N PHE A 130 15.93 -25.00 19.59
CA PHE A 130 15.95 -24.25 20.85
C PHE A 130 15.48 -25.11 22.03
N ASN A 131 14.43 -25.91 21.85
CA ASN A 131 13.93 -26.81 22.88
C ASN A 131 14.93 -27.93 23.21
N GLU A 132 15.63 -28.47 22.21
CA GLU A 132 16.69 -29.46 22.42
C GLU A 132 17.85 -28.90 23.24
N VAL A 133 18.35 -27.72 22.87
CA VAL A 133 19.43 -27.04 23.61
C VAL A 133 19.00 -26.72 25.03
N LYS A 134 17.77 -26.26 25.23
CA LYS A 134 17.20 -25.99 26.56
C LYS A 134 17.20 -27.26 27.42
N ASN A 135 16.70 -28.38 26.89
CA ASN A 135 16.68 -29.65 27.60
C ASN A 135 18.10 -30.13 27.95
N LEU A 136 19.06 -29.96 27.04
CA LEU A 136 20.47 -30.31 27.28
C LEU A 136 21.07 -29.48 28.44
N VAL A 137 20.79 -28.18 28.49
CA VAL A 137 21.25 -27.29 29.57
C VAL A 137 20.64 -27.67 30.91
N GLU A 138 19.34 -27.98 30.95
CA GLU A 138 18.64 -28.42 32.16
C GLU A 138 19.23 -29.75 32.67
N ASN A 139 19.40 -30.74 31.80
CA ASN A 139 20.00 -32.03 32.12
C ASN A 139 21.44 -31.88 32.65
N ARG A 140 22.26 -31.07 31.99
CA ARG A 140 23.64 -30.82 32.43
C ARG A 140 23.67 -30.15 33.81
N THR A 141 22.76 -29.21 34.07
CA THR A 141 22.66 -28.54 35.36
C THR A 141 22.27 -29.52 36.46
N GLN A 142 21.31 -30.40 36.21
CA GLN A 142 20.92 -31.46 37.15
C GLN A 142 22.08 -32.41 37.44
N SER A 143 22.78 -32.91 36.41
CA SER A 143 23.95 -33.79 36.60
C SER A 143 25.05 -33.12 37.42
N LEU A 144 25.31 -31.83 37.21
CA LEU A 144 26.30 -31.08 38.00
C LEU A 144 25.90 -30.92 39.46
N LEU A 145 24.61 -30.73 39.74
CA LEU A 145 24.09 -30.67 41.11
C LEU A 145 24.18 -32.04 41.79
N GLN A 146 23.82 -33.11 41.09
CA GLN A 146 23.94 -34.49 41.57
C GLN A 146 25.39 -34.89 41.86
N MET A 147 26.32 -34.62 40.94
CA MET A 147 27.76 -34.90 41.13
C MET A 147 28.34 -34.17 42.35
N LYS A 148 27.79 -33.00 42.70
CA LYS A 148 28.22 -32.22 43.87
C LYS A 148 27.46 -32.54 45.14
N ASN A 149 26.55 -33.53 45.12
CA ASN A 149 25.65 -33.86 46.22
C ASN A 149 24.82 -32.63 46.70
N MET A 150 24.48 -31.75 45.75
CA MET A 150 23.73 -30.50 45.96
C MET A 150 22.26 -30.65 45.58
N VAL A 151 21.66 -31.81 45.89
CA VAL A 151 20.33 -32.22 45.38
C VAL A 151 19.18 -31.78 46.29
N ASN A 152 19.40 -30.74 47.08
CA ASN A 152 18.39 -30.12 47.95
C ASN A 152 18.43 -28.60 47.83
N VAL A 153 17.44 -27.91 48.38
CA VAL A 153 17.32 -26.44 48.31
C VAL A 153 18.59 -25.76 48.85
N ARG A 154 19.18 -26.27 49.93
CA ARG A 154 20.43 -25.73 50.49
C ARG A 154 21.58 -25.81 49.48
N GLY A 155 21.81 -26.98 48.90
CA GLY A 155 22.84 -27.20 47.87
C GLY A 155 22.61 -26.35 46.63
N ALA A 156 21.35 -26.17 46.22
CA ALA A 156 20.99 -25.28 45.11
C ALA A 156 21.37 -23.82 45.42
N LEU A 157 21.09 -23.33 46.63
CA LEU A 157 21.47 -21.98 47.07
C LEU A 157 23.00 -21.82 47.14
N GLU A 158 23.74 -22.87 47.54
CA GLU A 158 25.20 -22.87 47.50
C GLU A 158 25.75 -22.80 46.07
N PHE A 159 25.13 -23.53 45.14
CA PHE A 159 25.43 -23.41 43.71
C PHE A 159 25.17 -21.99 43.19
N ILE A 160 24.03 -21.40 43.54
CA ILE A 160 23.66 -20.02 43.14
C ILE A 160 24.68 -19.02 43.67
N ARG A 161 25.05 -19.12 44.96
CA ARG A 161 26.12 -18.29 45.53
C ARG A 161 27.39 -18.41 44.70
N ALA A 162 27.82 -19.62 44.35
CA ALA A 162 29.02 -19.81 43.55
C ALA A 162 28.91 -19.15 42.16
N GLN A 163 27.73 -19.15 41.54
CA GLN A 163 27.49 -18.48 40.26
C GLN A 163 27.51 -16.94 40.39
N ILE A 164 26.93 -16.39 41.47
CA ILE A 164 26.97 -14.96 41.76
C ILE A 164 28.43 -14.51 41.97
N LEU A 165 29.17 -15.23 42.82
CA LEU A 165 30.57 -14.90 43.11
C LEU A 165 31.50 -15.05 41.90
N LYS A 166 31.21 -15.96 40.96
CA LYS A 166 31.97 -16.06 39.70
C LYS A 166 31.83 -14.83 38.81
N LYS A 167 30.68 -14.16 38.82
CA LYS A 167 30.46 -12.94 38.03
C LYS A 167 31.26 -11.77 38.60
N ASP A 168 31.40 -11.71 39.91
CA ASP A 168 32.18 -10.69 40.60
C ASP A 168 33.65 -11.12 40.77
N LYS A 169 34.49 -10.81 39.78
CA LYS A 169 35.93 -11.15 39.75
C LYS A 169 36.76 -10.69 40.95
N SER A 170 36.20 -9.90 41.88
CA SER A 170 36.94 -9.23 42.97
C SER A 170 36.67 -9.80 44.37
N ILE A 171 35.94 -10.92 44.51
CA ILE A 171 35.39 -11.33 45.81
C ILE A 171 36.07 -12.58 46.35
N VAL A 172 36.48 -12.49 47.62
CA VAL A 172 37.06 -13.57 48.41
C VAL A 172 35.98 -14.63 48.70
N PHE A 173 36.31 -15.91 48.51
CA PHE A 173 35.40 -17.07 48.59
C PHE A 173 34.73 -17.30 49.98
N THR A 174 35.03 -16.45 50.97
CA THR A 174 34.66 -16.57 52.39
C THR A 174 33.35 -15.87 52.75
N GLU A 175 32.64 -15.27 51.79
CA GLU A 175 31.44 -14.51 52.10
C GLU A 175 30.22 -15.39 52.45
N PRO A 176 29.43 -15.02 53.49
CA PRO A 176 28.21 -15.74 53.85
C PRO A 176 27.18 -15.76 52.72
N ILE A 177 26.39 -16.85 52.64
CA ILE A 177 25.41 -17.06 51.56
C ILE A 177 24.33 -15.98 51.55
N ASP A 178 23.85 -15.57 52.71
CA ASP A 178 22.82 -14.53 52.82
C ASP A 178 23.27 -13.22 52.19
N LYS A 179 24.57 -12.91 52.25
CA LYS A 179 25.13 -11.71 51.64
C LYS A 179 25.24 -11.83 50.12
N ALA A 180 25.52 -13.02 49.59
CA ALA A 180 25.48 -13.29 48.15
C ALA A 180 24.04 -13.22 47.60
N LEU A 181 23.07 -13.80 48.31
CA LEU A 181 21.64 -13.70 47.97
C LEU A 181 21.13 -12.25 48.07
N MET A 182 21.68 -11.47 49.01
CA MET A 182 21.40 -10.03 49.06
C MET A 182 21.91 -9.28 47.83
N ARG A 183 23.08 -9.63 47.28
CA ARG A 183 23.52 -9.04 46.00
C ARG A 183 22.59 -9.42 44.86
N LEU A 184 22.07 -10.65 44.83
CA LEU A 184 21.06 -11.03 43.86
C LEU A 184 19.83 -10.12 43.95
N SER A 185 19.38 -9.77 45.16
CA SER A 185 18.28 -8.82 45.36
C SER A 185 18.58 -7.38 44.92
N GLN A 186 19.84 -7.07 44.61
CA GLN A 186 20.31 -5.78 44.09
C GLN A 186 20.56 -5.84 42.56
N ASP A 187 20.57 -7.02 41.97
CA ASP A 187 20.78 -7.21 40.53
C ASP A 187 19.58 -6.66 39.75
N LYS A 188 19.85 -5.76 38.78
CA LYS A 188 18.79 -5.03 38.07
C LYS A 188 17.89 -5.97 37.26
N ASP A 189 18.46 -6.99 36.64
CA ASP A 189 17.73 -7.94 35.80
C ASP A 189 16.86 -8.84 36.67
N PHE A 190 17.41 -9.33 37.78
CA PHE A 190 16.66 -10.11 38.76
C PHE A 190 15.53 -9.29 39.40
N ILE A 191 15.78 -8.05 39.81
CA ILE A 191 14.75 -7.16 40.38
C ILE A 191 13.59 -6.99 39.40
N LYS A 192 13.88 -6.78 38.11
CA LYS A 192 12.85 -6.61 37.08
C LYS A 192 11.98 -7.86 36.95
N ILE A 193 12.60 -9.04 36.96
CA ILE A 193 11.89 -10.32 36.91
C ILE A 193 11.04 -10.51 38.18
N LEU A 194 11.63 -10.27 39.36
CA LEU A 194 10.95 -10.47 40.64
C LEU A 194 9.76 -9.53 40.81
N LYS A 195 9.88 -8.25 40.47
CA LYS A 195 8.78 -7.28 40.53
C LYS A 195 7.62 -7.67 39.63
N LYS A 196 7.92 -8.02 38.38
CA LYS A 196 6.90 -8.47 37.43
C LYS A 196 6.17 -9.71 37.96
N ALA A 197 6.92 -10.70 38.45
CA ALA A 197 6.30 -11.90 39.02
C ALA A 197 5.46 -11.58 40.28
N CYS A 198 5.87 -10.62 41.12
CA CYS A 198 5.06 -10.18 42.25
C CYS A 198 3.73 -9.57 41.79
N GLU A 199 3.77 -8.70 40.77
CA GLU A 199 2.57 -8.10 40.16
C GLU A 199 1.64 -9.16 39.59
N ASP A 200 2.17 -10.12 38.82
CA ASP A 200 1.41 -11.20 38.17
C ASP A 200 0.73 -12.15 39.18
N ASN A 201 1.22 -12.22 40.41
CA ASN A 201 0.73 -13.08 41.49
C ASN A 201 0.07 -12.31 42.65
N GLY A 202 -0.05 -10.97 42.57
CA GLY A 202 -0.67 -10.14 43.60
C GLY A 202 0.10 -10.09 44.93
N LEU A 203 1.42 -10.28 44.90
CA LEU A 203 2.29 -10.26 46.08
C LEU A 203 2.97 -8.89 46.25
N ARG A 204 3.25 -8.52 47.50
CA ARG A 204 4.00 -7.29 47.81
C ARG A 204 5.49 -7.54 47.66
N TYR A 205 6.14 -6.78 46.79
CA TYR A 205 7.57 -6.92 46.51
C TYR A 205 8.45 -6.82 47.76
N ASP A 206 8.16 -5.88 48.67
CA ASP A 206 8.99 -5.68 49.87
C ASP A 206 8.96 -6.90 50.81
N ASP A 207 7.78 -7.53 50.96
CA ASP A 207 7.60 -8.72 51.80
C ASP A 207 8.37 -9.93 51.21
N VAL A 208 8.28 -10.09 49.88
CA VAL A 208 9.01 -11.09 49.11
C VAL A 208 10.52 -10.87 49.16
N GLN A 209 10.98 -9.63 49.00
CA GLN A 209 12.39 -9.28 49.05
C GLN A 209 12.98 -9.56 50.44
N HIS A 210 12.22 -9.32 51.51
CA HIS A 210 12.64 -9.59 52.88
C HIS A 210 12.93 -11.09 53.09
N CYS A 211 12.14 -11.98 52.47
CA CYS A 211 12.33 -13.43 52.57
C CYS A 211 13.69 -13.90 52.01
N ILE A 212 14.25 -13.24 50.99
CA ILE A 212 15.53 -13.64 50.35
C ILE A 212 16.65 -13.80 51.38
N ARG A 213 16.69 -12.95 52.42
CA ARG A 213 17.72 -12.96 53.46
C ARG A 213 17.67 -14.20 54.37
N GLY A 214 16.47 -14.77 54.54
CA GLY A 214 16.24 -15.89 55.45
C GLY A 214 16.37 -17.25 54.79
N LEU A 215 16.38 -17.31 53.45
CA LEU A 215 16.25 -18.57 52.71
C LEU A 215 17.30 -19.60 53.08
N TYR A 216 18.58 -19.22 53.19
CA TYR A 216 19.62 -20.19 53.51
C TYR A 216 19.54 -20.68 54.95
N HIS A 217 19.15 -19.79 55.87
CA HIS A 217 18.92 -20.17 57.26
C HIS A 217 17.75 -21.17 57.37
N SER A 218 16.62 -20.90 56.70
CA SER A 218 15.47 -21.81 56.61
C SER A 218 15.85 -23.15 55.97
N ALA A 219 16.63 -23.13 54.87
CA ALA A 219 17.13 -24.33 54.19
C ALA A 219 18.02 -25.20 55.09
N SER A 220 18.80 -24.56 55.97
CA SER A 220 19.77 -25.25 56.81
C SER A 220 19.13 -25.95 58.02
N LYS A 221 17.93 -25.54 58.44
CA LYS A 221 17.20 -26.15 59.56
C LYS A 221 16.65 -27.54 59.24
N HIS A 222 16.20 -27.74 58.01
CA HIS A 222 15.44 -28.94 57.61
C HIS A 222 16.30 -29.86 56.74
N PHE A 223 17.57 -30.09 57.11
CA PHE A 223 18.50 -30.91 56.35
C PHE A 223 18.12 -32.40 56.46
N HIS A 224 17.14 -32.82 55.66
CA HIS A 224 16.72 -34.21 55.54
C HIS A 224 16.58 -34.57 54.06
N GLY A 225 17.33 -35.59 53.63
CA GLY A 225 17.09 -36.28 52.37
C GLY A 225 18.14 -36.10 51.27
N HIS A 226 18.63 -37.24 50.77
CA HIS A 226 19.26 -37.36 49.46
C HIS A 226 18.16 -37.62 48.42
N GLU A 227 17.29 -36.64 48.20
CA GLU A 227 16.32 -36.76 47.11
C GLU A 227 17.03 -36.65 45.76
N PRO A 228 16.54 -37.35 44.71
CA PRO A 228 17.20 -37.37 43.40
C PRO A 228 17.08 -36.04 42.63
N GLN A 229 16.24 -35.12 43.11
CA GLN A 229 15.98 -33.80 42.53
C GLN A 229 15.68 -32.77 43.63
N ILE A 230 15.83 -31.49 43.31
CA ILE A 230 15.50 -30.40 44.24
C ILE A 230 13.98 -30.28 44.35
N VAL A 231 13.45 -30.38 45.57
CA VAL A 231 12.02 -30.24 45.86
C VAL A 231 11.78 -29.03 46.76
N ILE A 232 10.82 -28.18 46.39
CA ILE A 232 10.28 -27.12 47.23
C ILE A 232 9.01 -27.64 47.89
N ASP A 233 9.09 -28.01 49.16
CA ASP A 233 7.97 -28.54 49.94
C ASP A 233 7.28 -27.44 50.74
N SER A 234 6.04 -27.08 50.40
CA SER A 234 5.30 -26.02 51.08
C SER A 234 5.03 -26.26 52.58
N ARG A 235 5.23 -27.47 53.10
CA ARG A 235 5.21 -27.75 54.55
C ARG A 235 6.42 -27.19 55.28
N SER A 236 7.53 -27.00 54.56
CA SER A 236 8.82 -26.55 55.11
C SER A 236 9.09 -25.06 54.88
N TRP A 237 8.26 -24.38 54.11
CA TRP A 237 8.50 -23.03 53.61
C TRP A 237 7.22 -22.19 53.65
N THR A 238 7.34 -20.90 53.99
CA THR A 238 6.20 -19.97 53.89
C THR A 238 5.84 -19.70 52.42
N SER A 239 4.62 -19.25 52.15
CA SER A 239 4.15 -18.92 50.79
C SER A 239 5.10 -17.99 50.03
N ASN A 240 5.62 -16.95 50.69
CA ASN A 240 6.58 -16.01 50.10
C ASN A 240 7.94 -16.66 49.84
N GLU A 241 8.43 -17.53 50.74
CA GLU A 241 9.68 -18.25 50.52
C GLU A 241 9.55 -19.27 49.37
N VAL A 242 8.45 -20.01 49.29
CA VAL A 242 8.14 -20.90 48.15
C VAL A 242 8.21 -20.09 46.85
N PHE A 243 7.48 -18.96 46.79
CA PHE A 243 7.45 -18.06 45.64
C PHE A 243 8.85 -17.62 45.20
N VAL A 244 9.64 -17.08 46.14
CA VAL A 244 10.99 -16.58 45.87
C VAL A 244 11.91 -17.69 45.40
N LEU A 245 11.86 -18.87 46.02
CA LEU A 245 12.70 -20.01 45.64
C LEU A 245 12.45 -20.42 44.18
N GLY A 246 11.19 -20.51 43.76
CA GLY A 246 10.88 -20.82 42.37
C GLY A 246 11.40 -19.76 41.40
N ILE A 247 11.31 -18.47 41.74
CA ILE A 247 11.85 -17.38 40.90
C ILE A 247 13.38 -17.45 40.81
N ILE A 248 14.06 -17.66 41.94
CA ILE A 248 15.51 -17.80 41.98
C ILE A 248 15.95 -19.01 41.14
N PHE A 249 15.36 -20.18 41.36
CA PHE A 249 15.71 -21.40 40.62
C PHE A 249 15.43 -21.25 39.12
N ARG A 250 14.31 -20.62 38.75
CA ARG A 250 13.97 -20.29 37.36
C ARG A 250 14.99 -19.34 36.72
N HIS A 251 15.46 -18.33 37.45
CA HIS A 251 16.46 -17.38 36.99
C HIS A 251 17.80 -18.08 36.71
N PHE A 252 18.22 -18.98 37.60
CA PHE A 252 19.47 -19.74 37.47
C PHE A 252 19.36 -21.05 36.67
N LYS A 253 18.20 -21.34 36.08
CA LYS A 253 17.94 -22.56 35.29
C LYS A 253 18.17 -23.85 36.09
N ILE A 254 17.84 -23.82 37.37
CA ILE A 254 17.89 -24.96 38.27
C ILE A 254 16.54 -25.68 38.17
N PRO A 255 16.50 -26.95 37.73
CA PRO A 255 15.27 -27.72 37.72
C PRO A 255 14.84 -28.06 39.15
N PHE A 256 13.54 -27.95 39.42
CA PHE A 256 12.96 -28.28 40.71
C PHE A 256 11.55 -28.83 40.55
N SER A 257 11.09 -29.57 41.56
CA SER A 257 9.69 -29.99 41.72
C SER A 257 9.06 -29.30 42.93
N TYR A 258 7.73 -29.31 43.00
CA TYR A 258 6.96 -28.71 44.08
C TYR A 258 6.07 -29.73 44.76
N CYS A 259 5.98 -29.65 46.08
CA CYS A 259 5.02 -30.41 46.88
C CYS A 259 4.08 -29.47 47.64
N ASN A 260 2.77 -29.79 47.59
CA ASN A 260 1.73 -29.04 48.26
C ASN A 260 1.70 -29.29 49.79
N GLY A 261 0.73 -28.69 50.49
CA GLY A 261 0.66 -28.73 51.96
C GLY A 261 0.48 -30.13 52.54
N ASP A 262 0.03 -31.08 51.72
CA ASP A 262 -0.10 -32.49 52.08
C ASP A 262 1.18 -33.29 51.82
N GLY A 263 2.21 -32.65 51.24
CA GLY A 263 3.47 -33.27 50.84
C GLY A 263 3.39 -34.06 49.53
N GLN A 264 2.33 -33.88 48.75
CA GLN A 264 2.17 -34.55 47.46
C GLN A 264 2.76 -33.71 46.32
N PRO A 265 3.38 -34.34 45.30
CA PRO A 265 3.82 -33.62 44.10
C PRO A 265 2.66 -32.91 43.42
N ASP A 266 2.82 -31.62 43.13
CA ASP A 266 1.77 -30.78 42.56
C ASP A 266 2.35 -29.74 41.60
N TYR A 267 1.48 -29.06 40.86
CA TYR A 267 1.87 -27.91 40.04
C TYR A 267 2.33 -26.76 40.93
N TYR A 268 3.38 -26.08 40.49
CA TYR A 268 3.89 -24.93 41.20
C TYR A 268 2.83 -23.81 41.21
N PRO A 269 2.46 -23.25 42.38
CA PRO A 269 1.23 -22.45 42.52
C PRO A 269 1.36 -21.01 42.00
N TYR A 270 2.54 -20.61 41.51
CA TYR A 270 2.80 -19.24 41.07
C TYR A 270 3.23 -19.17 39.61
N LYS A 271 2.92 -18.04 38.96
CA LYS A 271 3.43 -17.69 37.63
C LYS A 271 4.87 -17.22 37.74
N LEU A 272 5.79 -17.90 37.04
CA LEU A 272 7.25 -17.69 37.06
C LEU A 272 7.78 -16.98 35.80
#